data_AF-A0A1U7W5G9-F1
#
_entry.id   AF-A0A1U7W5G9-F1
#
_cell.length_a   1.000
_cell.length_b   1.000
_cell.length_c   1.000
_cell.angle_alpha   90.00
_cell.angle_beta   90.00
_cell.angle_gamma   90.00
#
_symmetry.space_group_name_H-M   'P 1'
#
loop_
_entity.id
_entity.type
_entity.pdbx_description
1 polymer ?
#
loop_
_entity_poly.entity_id
_entity_poly.type
_entity_poly.pdbx_seq_one_letter_code
_entity_poly.pdbx_strand_id
1 'polypeptide(L)'
;MSNQENGSLPNFILPDSLYTETIREIHSKIEQNWDSLRQSARQTAAGRALWKHVINDPLAELLAGETYLKKLYEKIKKDILNSAREVSGVIIAVRTLWFDKRIEAALNSFDGGGAQVVILGAGMDTRAYRLSCLKDSNIFEVDFPEVLQMKTTILEAAAEATNEQNMMVKSLNRVAADLREKDWLEKLQESGLKLNKNTVWVLEGILYYLSHSNAMEVLKIIANNCTFAHTVLLADFMNKQSTTMSSSNFHFYSDYPDQLLPSLGFSDVKLSQIGDPDAHFGLLHDPLNLFNKLRNLPRSLQTHPDDGTPCCRLYLLQASGEPPNQSIL
;
A
#
# COMPACT_ATOMS: atom_id res chain seq x y z
N MET A 1 43.07 -0.67 2.36
CA MET A 1 42.54 0.71 2.31
C MET A 1 41.67 0.81 1.07
N SER A 2 40.39 0.45 1.17
CA SER A 2 39.42 0.59 0.09
C SER A 2 38.55 1.80 0.39
N ASN A 3 38.54 2.73 -0.55
CA ASN A 3 37.90 4.03 -0.47
C ASN A 3 36.45 3.94 0.02
N GLN A 4 36.17 4.60 1.14
CA GLN A 4 34.85 5.09 1.47
C GLN A 4 34.46 6.08 0.35
N GLU A 5 33.58 5.67 -0.56
CA GLU A 5 32.85 6.64 -1.36
C GLU A 5 32.03 7.50 -0.40
N ASN A 6 32.38 8.78 -0.34
CA ASN A 6 31.67 9.81 0.42
C ASN A 6 30.18 9.69 0.15
N GLY A 7 29.41 9.40 1.21
CA GLY A 7 27.95 9.30 1.21
C GLY A 7 27.25 10.66 1.00
N SER A 8 27.52 11.32 -0.13
CA SER A 8 26.69 12.42 -0.60
C SER A 8 25.44 11.83 -1.25
N LEU A 9 24.28 12.16 -0.70
CA LEU A 9 22.99 11.88 -1.34
C LEU A 9 23.03 12.49 -2.76
N PRO A 10 22.71 11.73 -3.83
CA PRO A 10 22.71 12.26 -5.19
C PRO A 10 21.84 13.53 -5.25
N ASN A 11 22.25 14.49 -6.08
CA ASN A 11 21.54 15.75 -6.24
C ASN A 11 20.05 15.48 -6.51
N PHE A 12 19.18 16.02 -5.65
CA PHE A 12 17.75 15.97 -5.85
C PHE A 12 17.36 16.90 -6.99
N ILE A 13 17.10 16.28 -8.13
CA ILE A 13 16.60 16.94 -9.32
C ILE A 13 15.17 16.44 -9.49
N LEU A 14 14.22 17.39 -9.50
CA LEU A 14 12.84 17.09 -9.80
C LEU A 14 12.71 16.81 -11.30
N PRO A 15 11.91 15.81 -11.72
CA PRO A 15 11.72 15.53 -13.14
C PRO A 15 11.06 16.71 -13.85
N ASP A 16 11.49 16.98 -15.08
CA ASP A 16 11.01 18.11 -15.91
C ASP A 16 9.49 18.08 -16.11
N SER A 17 8.89 16.88 -16.12
CA SER A 17 7.44 16.68 -16.24
C SER A 17 6.63 17.33 -15.10
N LEU A 18 7.21 17.48 -13.91
CA LEU A 18 6.57 18.19 -12.79
C LEU A 18 6.51 19.70 -13.00
N TYR A 19 7.29 20.27 -13.92
CA TYR A 19 7.34 21.71 -14.17
C TYR A 19 6.38 22.18 -15.27
N THR A 20 5.65 21.27 -15.93
CA THR A 20 4.54 21.68 -16.81
C THR A 20 3.51 22.49 -16.02
N GLU A 21 3.00 23.57 -16.60
CA GLU A 21 2.04 24.46 -15.93
C GLU A 21 0.79 23.68 -15.49
N THR A 22 0.31 22.80 -16.34
CA THR A 22 -0.81 21.88 -16.08
C THR A 22 -0.60 21.03 -14.83
N ILE A 23 0.55 20.35 -14.70
CA ILE A 23 0.82 19.47 -13.55
C ILE A 23 0.99 20.29 -12.26
N ARG A 24 1.62 21.47 -12.32
CA ARG A 24 1.74 22.37 -11.16
C ARG A 24 0.40 22.88 -10.68
N GLU A 25 -0.49 23.27 -11.58
CA GLU A 25 -1.84 23.70 -11.24
C GLU A 25 -2.65 22.58 -10.58
N ILE A 26 -2.55 21.36 -11.08
CA ILE A 26 -3.22 20.19 -10.49
C ILE A 26 -2.71 19.98 -9.06
N HIS A 27 -1.39 19.92 -8.85
CA HIS A 27 -0.79 19.76 -7.51
C HIS A 27 -1.16 20.87 -6.54
N SER A 28 -1.25 22.12 -7.01
CA SER A 28 -1.70 23.26 -6.21
C SER A 28 -3.18 23.12 -5.77
N LYS A 29 -4.07 22.71 -6.69
CA LYS A 29 -5.48 22.46 -6.38
C LYS A 29 -5.65 21.34 -5.36
N ILE A 30 -4.84 20.29 -5.41
CA ILE A 30 -4.86 19.21 -4.43
C ILE A 30 -4.50 19.74 -3.05
N GLU A 31 -3.42 20.49 -2.93
CA GLU A 31 -2.90 20.99 -1.64
C GLU A 31 -3.89 21.92 -0.94
N GLN A 32 -4.72 22.66 -1.71
CA GLN A 32 -5.74 23.55 -1.17
C GLN A 32 -7.01 22.81 -0.72
N ASN A 33 -7.38 21.72 -1.39
CA ASN A 33 -8.72 21.14 -1.26
C ASN A 33 -8.75 19.78 -0.54
N TRP A 34 -7.64 19.04 -0.49
CA TRP A 34 -7.61 17.72 0.11
C TRP A 34 -7.32 17.78 1.61
N ASP A 35 -8.05 16.98 2.38
CA ASP A 35 -7.75 16.74 3.78
C ASP A 35 -6.49 15.89 3.98
N SER A 36 -6.04 15.79 5.24
CA SER A 36 -4.84 15.04 5.60
C SER A 36 -4.89 13.55 5.18
N LEU A 37 -6.08 12.95 5.15
CA LEU A 37 -6.29 11.57 4.72
C LEU A 37 -5.93 11.41 3.25
N ARG A 38 -6.55 12.18 2.35
CA ARG A 38 -6.29 12.07 0.90
C ARG A 38 -4.85 12.48 0.56
N GLN A 39 -4.30 13.46 1.26
CA GLN A 39 -2.90 13.86 1.13
C GLN A 39 -1.90 12.74 1.49
N SER A 40 -2.27 11.77 2.34
CA SER A 40 -1.39 10.66 2.70
C SER A 40 -0.97 9.81 1.48
N ALA A 41 -1.83 9.70 0.46
CA ALA A 41 -1.51 8.98 -0.78
C ALA A 41 -0.31 9.59 -1.55
N ARG A 42 -0.13 10.91 -1.48
CA ARG A 42 1.03 11.59 -2.08
C ARG A 42 2.30 11.38 -1.26
N GLN A 43 2.17 11.26 0.07
CA GLN A 43 3.30 10.93 0.94
C GLN A 43 3.84 9.53 0.67
N THR A 44 2.97 8.54 0.46
CA THR A 44 3.39 7.18 0.11
C THR A 44 4.00 7.13 -1.30
N ALA A 45 3.45 7.86 -2.27
CA ALA A 45 4.08 8.04 -3.58
C ALA A 45 5.49 8.64 -3.48
N ALA A 46 5.69 9.69 -2.65
CA ALA A 46 7.01 10.28 -2.43
C ALA A 46 8.00 9.25 -1.84
N GLY A 47 7.52 8.40 -0.93
CA GLY A 47 8.31 7.28 -0.39
C GLY A 47 8.77 6.33 -1.49
N ARG A 48 7.88 5.93 -2.39
CA ARG A 48 8.23 5.05 -3.52
C ARG A 48 9.22 5.71 -4.47
N ALA A 49 9.00 6.98 -4.80
CA ALA A 49 9.85 7.79 -5.67
C ALA A 49 11.30 7.92 -5.14
N LEU A 50 11.46 8.27 -3.86
CA LEU A 50 12.78 8.50 -3.28
C LEU A 50 13.54 7.22 -2.93
N TRP A 51 12.83 6.08 -2.86
CA TRP A 51 13.41 4.75 -2.71
C TRP A 51 13.54 4.01 -4.07
N LYS A 52 13.70 4.76 -5.17
CA LYS A 52 13.80 4.21 -6.54
C LYS A 52 14.97 3.26 -6.81
N HIS A 53 15.97 3.22 -5.93
CA HIS A 53 17.07 2.25 -6.02
C HIS A 53 16.62 0.82 -5.70
N VAL A 54 15.46 0.65 -5.06
CA VAL A 54 14.86 -0.66 -4.73
C VAL A 54 13.43 -0.82 -5.26
N ILE A 55 12.68 0.27 -5.42
CA ILE A 55 11.31 0.25 -5.97
C ILE A 55 11.34 0.78 -7.40
N ASN A 56 10.93 -0.04 -8.36
CA ASN A 56 10.68 0.45 -9.71
C ASN A 56 9.24 0.95 -9.84
N ASP A 57 9.02 2.24 -9.56
CA ASP A 57 7.75 2.94 -9.77
C ASP A 57 7.99 4.26 -10.54
N PRO A 58 7.95 4.24 -11.88
CA PRO A 58 8.31 5.41 -12.70
C PRO A 58 7.31 6.55 -12.58
N LEU A 59 6.09 6.29 -12.09
CA LEU A 59 5.02 7.27 -11.97
C LEU A 59 4.95 7.88 -10.55
N ALA A 60 5.73 7.36 -9.59
CA ALA A 60 5.72 7.80 -8.21
C ALA A 60 6.10 9.28 -8.03
N GLU A 61 7.17 9.75 -8.71
CA GLU A 61 7.64 11.13 -8.59
C GLU A 61 6.55 12.11 -9.05
N LEU A 62 5.93 11.81 -10.19
CA LEU A 62 4.85 12.59 -10.76
C LEU A 62 3.62 12.68 -9.83
N LEU A 63 3.16 11.54 -9.32
CA LEU A 63 1.99 11.47 -8.45
C LEU A 63 2.24 12.05 -7.05
N ALA A 64 3.46 11.98 -6.55
CA ALA A 64 3.85 12.61 -5.29
C ALA A 64 3.80 14.13 -5.38
N GLY A 65 4.29 14.71 -6.47
CA GLY A 65 4.44 16.15 -6.64
C GLY A 65 5.54 16.76 -5.78
N GLU A 66 5.95 17.96 -6.16
CA GLU A 66 7.14 18.64 -5.64
C GLU A 66 7.17 18.78 -4.11
N THR A 67 6.05 19.22 -3.50
CA THR A 67 5.96 19.49 -2.07
C THR A 67 6.32 18.28 -1.22
N TYR A 68 5.75 17.10 -1.52
CA TYR A 68 5.99 15.88 -0.75
C TYR A 68 7.36 15.28 -1.03
N LEU A 69 7.84 15.36 -2.28
CA LEU A 69 9.19 14.92 -2.62
C LEU A 69 10.25 15.74 -1.87
N LYS A 70 10.16 17.07 -1.91
CA LYS A 70 11.08 17.95 -1.17
C LYS A 70 11.03 17.67 0.33
N LYS A 71 9.83 17.57 0.92
CA LYS A 71 9.67 17.33 2.35
C LYS A 71 10.30 16.01 2.79
N LEU A 72 10.08 14.92 2.05
CA LEU A 72 10.65 13.63 2.38
C LEU A 72 12.16 13.59 2.09
N TYR A 73 12.63 14.21 1.00
CA TYR A 73 14.04 14.30 0.66
C TYR A 73 14.85 15.00 1.77
N GLU A 74 14.39 16.16 2.26
CA GLU A 74 15.06 16.85 3.36
C GLU A 74 15.07 16.01 4.65
N LYS A 75 14.03 15.21 4.89
CA LYS A 75 14.00 14.28 6.02
C LYS A 75 15.03 13.16 5.85
N ILE A 76 15.10 12.52 4.67
CA ILE A 76 16.11 11.51 4.33
C ILE A 76 17.52 12.07 4.49
N LYS A 77 17.77 13.27 3.96
CA LYS A 77 19.05 13.96 4.09
C LYS A 77 19.42 14.19 5.56
N LYS A 78 18.47 14.64 6.38
CA LYS A 78 18.67 14.82 7.83
C LYS A 78 18.96 13.48 8.53
N ASP A 79 18.27 12.42 8.17
CA ASP A 79 18.47 11.09 8.75
C ASP A 79 19.90 10.59 8.45
N ILE A 80 20.36 10.75 7.20
CA ILE A 80 21.72 10.38 6.78
C ILE A 80 22.78 11.22 7.50
N LEU A 81 22.62 12.55 7.54
CA LEU A 81 23.56 13.45 8.21
C LEU A 81 23.70 13.13 9.70
N ASN A 82 22.62 12.69 10.35
CA ASN A 82 22.62 12.31 11.75
C ASN A 82 22.97 10.83 11.99
N SER A 83 23.36 10.08 10.97
CA SER A 83 23.63 8.64 11.06
C SER A 83 22.48 7.87 11.73
N ALA A 84 21.24 8.19 11.34
CA ALA A 84 20.06 7.52 11.84
C ALA A 84 20.13 6.01 11.55
N ARG A 85 19.65 5.20 12.49
CA ARG A 85 19.61 3.73 12.38
C ARG A 85 18.61 3.23 11.33
N GLU A 86 17.73 4.11 10.89
CA GLU A 86 16.76 3.91 9.83
C GLU A 86 16.56 5.22 9.07
N VAL A 87 16.38 5.11 7.76
CA VAL A 87 16.17 6.26 6.89
C VAL A 87 14.69 6.37 6.56
N SER A 88 14.16 7.59 6.60
CA SER A 88 12.75 7.86 6.28
C SER A 88 12.33 7.29 4.93
N GLY A 89 11.15 6.66 4.91
CA GLY A 89 10.60 6.00 3.73
C GLY A 89 10.91 4.49 3.63
N VAL A 90 11.81 3.94 4.47
CA VAL A 90 12.12 2.50 4.44
C VAL A 90 10.89 1.62 4.66
N ILE A 91 9.96 2.02 5.54
CA ILE A 91 8.67 1.32 5.74
C ILE A 91 7.88 1.26 4.43
N ILE A 92 7.79 2.37 3.71
CA ILE A 92 7.07 2.44 2.44
C ILE A 92 7.72 1.52 1.41
N ALA A 93 9.06 1.47 1.39
CA ALA A 93 9.79 0.58 0.50
C ALA A 93 9.53 -0.89 0.78
N VAL A 94 9.72 -1.31 2.04
CA VAL A 94 9.45 -2.69 2.45
C VAL A 94 7.99 -3.06 2.20
N ARG A 95 7.03 -2.19 2.57
CA ARG A 95 5.61 -2.44 2.37
C ARG A 95 5.27 -2.60 0.89
N THR A 96 5.74 -1.69 0.03
CA THR A 96 5.51 -1.74 -1.42
C THR A 96 6.01 -3.08 -1.99
N LEU A 97 7.27 -3.44 -1.69
CA LEU A 97 7.89 -4.67 -2.18
C LEU A 97 7.19 -5.94 -1.67
N TRP A 98 6.74 -5.92 -0.42
CA TRP A 98 5.97 -7.01 0.16
C TRP A 98 4.66 -7.22 -0.58
N PHE A 99 3.86 -6.17 -0.76
CA PHE A 99 2.59 -6.28 -1.48
C PHE A 99 2.81 -6.71 -2.93
N ASP A 100 3.81 -6.15 -3.63
CA ASP A 100 4.13 -6.56 -5.01
C ASP A 100 4.45 -8.06 -5.10
N LYS A 101 5.28 -8.56 -4.18
CA LYS A 101 5.66 -9.98 -4.15
C LYS A 101 4.49 -10.89 -3.77
N ARG A 102 3.61 -10.46 -2.86
CA ARG A 102 2.44 -11.26 -2.48
C ARG A 102 1.35 -11.24 -3.54
N ILE A 103 1.17 -10.15 -4.28
CA ILE A 103 0.29 -10.09 -5.44
C ILE A 103 0.77 -11.08 -6.51
N GLU A 104 2.06 -11.03 -6.85
CA GLU A 104 2.67 -11.99 -7.79
C GLU A 104 2.48 -13.44 -7.34
N ALA A 105 2.75 -13.75 -6.07
CA ALA A 105 2.56 -15.09 -5.53
C ALA A 105 1.10 -15.55 -5.56
N ALA A 106 0.16 -14.69 -5.19
CA ALA A 106 -1.28 -15.00 -5.18
C ALA A 106 -1.82 -15.25 -6.59
N LEU A 107 -1.37 -14.49 -7.57
CA LEU A 107 -1.77 -14.70 -8.97
C LEU A 107 -1.21 -16.02 -9.51
N ASN A 108 0.01 -16.38 -9.13
CA ASN A 108 0.61 -17.66 -9.51
C ASN A 108 -0.04 -18.87 -8.83
N SER A 109 -0.78 -18.69 -7.72
CA SER A 109 -1.52 -19.77 -7.06
C SER A 109 -2.91 -20.01 -7.65
N PHE A 110 -3.39 -19.16 -8.55
CA PHE A 110 -4.69 -19.35 -9.19
C PHE A 110 -4.57 -20.24 -10.43
N ASP A 111 -5.36 -21.31 -10.46
CA ASP A 111 -5.54 -22.12 -11.66
C ASP A 111 -6.45 -21.40 -12.67
N GLY A 112 -6.05 -21.41 -13.95
CA GLY A 112 -6.79 -20.74 -15.03
C GLY A 112 -6.60 -19.22 -15.02
N GLY A 113 -6.16 -18.65 -16.14
CA GLY A 113 -5.94 -17.21 -16.25
C GLY A 113 -7.20 -16.36 -16.03
N GLY A 114 -7.02 -15.04 -15.86
CA GLY A 114 -8.14 -14.09 -15.76
C GLY A 114 -8.58 -13.74 -14.34
N ALA A 115 -7.70 -13.92 -13.36
CA ALA A 115 -7.90 -13.47 -11.99
C ALA A 115 -8.18 -11.96 -11.89
N GLN A 116 -8.91 -11.57 -10.86
CA GLN A 116 -9.23 -10.17 -10.56
C GLN A 116 -8.32 -9.66 -9.45
N VAL A 117 -7.93 -8.40 -9.51
CA VAL A 117 -7.27 -7.74 -8.38
C VAL A 117 -8.07 -6.49 -8.03
N VAL A 118 -8.47 -6.38 -6.78
CA VAL A 118 -9.20 -5.23 -6.26
C VAL A 118 -8.29 -4.49 -5.28
N ILE A 119 -8.03 -3.22 -5.54
CA ILE A 119 -7.24 -2.35 -4.68
C ILE A 119 -8.21 -1.36 -4.02
N LEU A 120 -8.44 -1.52 -2.72
CA LEU A 120 -9.32 -0.66 -1.93
C LEU A 120 -8.51 0.48 -1.31
N GLY A 121 -8.93 1.73 -1.55
CA GLY A 121 -8.12 2.91 -1.21
C GLY A 121 -6.91 3.04 -2.15
N ALA A 122 -7.16 2.94 -3.46
CA ALA A 122 -6.10 2.84 -4.47
C ALA A 122 -5.14 4.04 -4.49
N GLY A 123 -5.56 5.23 -4.05
CA GLY A 123 -4.71 6.41 -3.90
C GLY A 123 -3.83 6.66 -5.12
N MET A 124 -2.52 6.79 -4.86
CA MET A 124 -1.49 6.95 -5.89
C MET A 124 -0.82 5.62 -6.29
N ASP A 125 -1.47 4.46 -6.11
CA ASP A 125 -0.94 3.16 -6.53
C ASP A 125 -0.72 3.13 -8.06
N THR A 126 0.36 2.52 -8.54
CA THR A 126 0.72 2.45 -9.96
C THR A 126 0.96 1.03 -10.43
N ARG A 127 0.60 0.00 -9.63
CA ARG A 127 0.83 -1.41 -9.94
C ARG A 127 0.30 -1.81 -11.31
N ALA A 128 -0.89 -1.30 -11.69
CA ALA A 128 -1.48 -1.51 -13.01
C ALA A 128 -0.59 -1.04 -14.20
N TYR A 129 0.39 -0.18 -13.93
CA TYR A 129 1.31 0.39 -14.92
C TYR A 129 2.73 -0.20 -14.84
N ARG A 130 3.06 -0.94 -13.78
CA ARG A 130 4.45 -1.38 -13.52
C ARG A 130 4.63 -2.87 -13.21
N LEU A 131 3.59 -3.58 -12.81
CA LEU A 131 3.68 -5.01 -12.47
C LEU A 131 3.28 -5.89 -13.64
N SER A 132 4.26 -6.50 -14.30
CA SER A 132 4.05 -7.40 -15.45
C SER A 132 3.29 -8.68 -15.12
N CYS A 133 3.28 -9.11 -13.84
CA CYS A 133 2.48 -10.24 -13.38
C CYS A 133 0.96 -10.00 -13.52
N LEU A 134 0.53 -8.76 -13.71
CA LEU A 134 -0.88 -8.39 -13.85
C LEU A 134 -1.41 -8.43 -15.30
N LYS A 135 -0.59 -8.83 -16.28
CA LYS A 135 -0.92 -8.73 -17.72
C LYS A 135 -2.24 -9.38 -18.12
N ASP A 136 -2.64 -10.45 -17.43
CA ASP A 136 -3.87 -11.20 -17.70
C ASP A 136 -5.00 -10.88 -16.72
N SER A 137 -4.77 -9.95 -15.78
CA SER A 137 -5.68 -9.61 -14.69
C SER A 137 -6.57 -8.41 -15.01
N ASN A 138 -7.81 -8.46 -14.52
CA ASN A 138 -8.69 -7.30 -14.48
C ASN A 138 -8.48 -6.58 -13.14
N ILE A 139 -8.02 -5.33 -13.18
CA ILE A 139 -7.78 -4.54 -11.98
C ILE A 139 -8.95 -3.62 -11.71
N PHE A 140 -9.30 -3.50 -10.44
CA PHE A 140 -10.29 -2.55 -9.95
C PHE A 140 -9.63 -1.65 -8.91
N GLU A 141 -9.59 -0.35 -9.19
CA GLU A 141 -9.13 0.67 -8.24
C GLU A 141 -10.35 1.33 -7.62
N VAL A 142 -10.54 1.16 -6.31
CA VAL A 142 -11.65 1.74 -5.56
C VAL A 142 -11.13 2.87 -4.69
N ASP A 143 -11.62 4.08 -4.90
CA ASP A 143 -11.29 5.25 -4.07
C ASP A 143 -12.33 6.36 -4.27
N PHE A 144 -12.15 7.48 -3.56
CA PHE A 144 -12.95 8.68 -3.72
C PHE A 144 -12.92 9.20 -5.16
N PRO A 145 -14.05 9.71 -5.69
CA PRO A 145 -14.14 10.24 -7.04
C PRO A 145 -13.03 11.24 -7.37
N GLU A 146 -12.76 12.17 -6.46
CA GLU A 146 -11.76 13.22 -6.62
C GLU A 146 -10.31 12.67 -6.64
N VAL A 147 -10.03 11.58 -5.91
CA VAL A 147 -8.72 10.93 -5.90
C VAL A 147 -8.47 10.23 -7.24
N LEU A 148 -9.46 9.48 -7.73
CA LEU A 148 -9.38 8.76 -8.99
C LEU A 148 -9.32 9.72 -10.19
N GLN A 149 -10.14 10.78 -10.18
CA GLN A 149 -10.14 11.80 -11.23
C GLN A 149 -8.77 12.47 -11.31
N MET A 150 -8.24 12.93 -10.17
CA MET A 150 -6.94 13.57 -10.11
C MET A 150 -5.83 12.67 -10.64
N LYS A 151 -5.75 11.44 -10.13
CA LYS A 151 -4.75 10.45 -10.57
C LYS A 151 -4.83 10.25 -12.08
N THR A 152 -6.05 10.10 -12.62
CA THR A 152 -6.29 9.92 -14.05
C THR A 152 -5.77 11.13 -14.84
N THR A 153 -6.13 12.35 -14.44
CA THR A 153 -5.68 13.57 -15.11
C THR A 153 -4.15 13.72 -15.11
N ILE A 154 -3.48 13.40 -13.99
CA ILE A 154 -2.02 13.45 -13.92
C ILE A 154 -1.38 12.40 -14.86
N LEU A 155 -1.92 11.18 -14.88
CA LEU A 155 -1.41 10.11 -15.73
C LEU A 155 -1.65 10.37 -17.22
N GLU A 156 -2.80 10.93 -17.58
CA GLU A 156 -3.11 11.34 -18.96
C GLU A 156 -2.17 12.44 -19.45
N ALA A 157 -1.96 13.49 -18.66
CA ALA A 157 -1.04 14.56 -19.00
C ALA A 157 0.41 14.06 -19.18
N ALA A 158 0.84 13.06 -18.40
CA ALA A 158 2.15 12.45 -18.56
C ALA A 158 2.24 11.52 -19.77
N ALA A 159 1.17 10.76 -20.08
CA ALA A 159 1.11 9.93 -21.27
C ALA A 159 1.16 10.78 -22.54
N GLU A 160 0.44 11.91 -22.57
CA GLU A 160 0.49 12.89 -23.67
C GLU A 160 1.89 13.48 -23.86
N ALA A 161 2.59 13.78 -22.75
CA ALA A 161 3.95 14.32 -22.82
C ALA A 161 5.00 13.31 -23.31
N THR A 162 4.79 12.01 -23.06
CA THR A 162 5.78 10.95 -23.35
C THR A 162 5.43 10.11 -24.58
N ASN A 163 4.21 10.21 -25.11
CA ASN A 163 3.65 9.29 -26.12
C ASN A 163 3.70 7.81 -25.69
N GLU A 164 3.76 7.53 -24.38
CA GLU A 164 3.76 6.19 -23.82
C GLU A 164 2.54 5.99 -22.93
N GLN A 165 1.74 4.98 -23.22
CA GLN A 165 0.56 4.64 -22.41
C GLN A 165 0.41 3.13 -22.23
N ASN A 166 1.50 2.50 -21.77
CA ASN A 166 1.53 1.05 -21.62
C ASN A 166 1.08 0.64 -20.22
N MET A 167 -0.14 0.12 -20.15
CA MET A 167 -0.64 -0.57 -18.97
C MET A 167 -0.18 -2.02 -18.96
N MET A 168 0.15 -2.54 -17.79
CA MET A 168 0.61 -3.92 -17.59
C MET A 168 -0.55 -4.87 -17.29
N VAL A 169 -1.78 -4.49 -17.63
CA VAL A 169 -3.01 -5.17 -17.20
C VAL A 169 -3.95 -5.42 -18.37
N LYS A 170 -4.83 -6.42 -18.23
CA LYS A 170 -5.87 -6.70 -19.23
C LYS A 170 -6.93 -5.61 -19.26
N SER A 171 -7.35 -5.13 -18.09
CA SER A 171 -8.25 -3.99 -17.94
C SER A 171 -8.02 -3.29 -16.61
N LEU A 172 -8.29 -1.99 -16.57
CA LEU A 172 -8.31 -1.20 -15.34
C LEU A 172 -9.66 -0.49 -15.24
N ASN A 173 -10.38 -0.78 -14.17
CA ASN A 173 -11.68 -0.18 -13.88
C ASN A 173 -11.53 0.68 -12.63
N ARG A 174 -11.72 1.97 -12.77
CA ARG A 174 -11.71 2.91 -11.65
C ARG A 174 -13.13 3.08 -11.13
N VAL A 175 -13.34 2.72 -9.88
CA VAL A 175 -14.65 2.67 -9.23
C VAL A 175 -14.71 3.75 -8.17
N ALA A 176 -15.44 4.82 -8.48
CA ALA A 176 -15.63 5.95 -7.59
C ALA A 176 -16.58 5.56 -6.43
N ALA A 177 -16.01 5.21 -5.29
CA ALA A 177 -16.77 4.77 -4.13
C ALA A 177 -16.04 5.08 -2.82
N ASP A 178 -16.83 5.34 -1.78
CA ASP A 178 -16.36 5.49 -0.42
C ASP A 178 -16.62 4.18 0.34
N LEU A 179 -15.58 3.57 0.89
CA LEU A 179 -15.68 2.32 1.67
C LEU A 179 -16.51 2.47 2.96
N ARG A 180 -16.85 3.71 3.33
CA ARG A 180 -17.72 4.02 4.46
C ARG A 180 -19.20 3.93 4.12
N GLU A 181 -19.53 3.98 2.84
CA GLU A 181 -20.89 3.86 2.34
C GLU A 181 -21.22 2.39 2.03
N LYS A 182 -22.49 2.01 2.00
CA LYS A 182 -22.89 0.61 1.82
C LYS A 182 -22.83 0.11 0.37
N ASP A 183 -22.73 1.02 -0.58
CA ASP A 183 -22.90 0.74 -2.01
C ASP A 183 -21.57 0.48 -2.76
N TRP A 184 -20.42 0.51 -2.07
CA TRP A 184 -19.12 0.37 -2.74
C TRP A 184 -18.95 -0.99 -3.43
N LEU A 185 -19.47 -2.07 -2.84
CA LEU A 185 -19.41 -3.42 -3.43
C LEU A 185 -20.32 -3.53 -4.66
N GLU A 186 -21.52 -2.93 -4.59
CA GLU A 186 -22.47 -2.89 -5.70
C GLU A 186 -21.86 -2.15 -6.91
N LYS A 187 -21.34 -0.94 -6.69
CA LYS A 187 -20.61 -0.16 -7.72
C LYS A 187 -19.45 -0.94 -8.34
N LEU A 188 -18.75 -1.72 -7.52
CA LEU A 188 -17.65 -2.56 -7.97
C LEU A 188 -18.14 -3.73 -8.86
N GLN A 189 -19.27 -4.36 -8.51
CA GLN A 189 -19.91 -5.39 -9.34
C GLN A 189 -20.47 -4.83 -10.65
N GLU A 190 -21.09 -3.63 -10.61
CA GLU A 190 -21.55 -2.90 -11.79
C GLU A 190 -20.39 -2.56 -12.75
N SER A 191 -19.22 -2.26 -12.19
CA SER A 191 -17.98 -2.03 -12.94
C SER A 191 -17.34 -3.31 -13.50
N GLY A 192 -17.93 -4.48 -13.22
CA GLY A 192 -17.54 -5.75 -13.81
C GLY A 192 -16.89 -6.76 -12.86
N LEU A 193 -16.76 -6.47 -11.55
CA LEU A 193 -16.30 -7.47 -10.58
C LEU A 193 -17.24 -8.69 -10.59
N LYS A 194 -16.68 -9.90 -10.58
CA LYS A 194 -17.43 -11.15 -10.48
C LYS A 194 -16.99 -11.88 -9.21
N LEU A 195 -17.88 -11.96 -8.22
CA LEU A 195 -17.58 -12.59 -6.92
C LEU A 195 -17.25 -14.09 -7.03
N ASN A 196 -17.71 -14.75 -8.08
CA ASN A 196 -17.41 -16.16 -8.38
C ASN A 196 -16.11 -16.37 -9.19
N LYS A 197 -15.20 -15.39 -9.19
CA LYS A 197 -13.87 -15.50 -9.82
C LYS A 197 -12.76 -15.29 -8.80
N ASN A 198 -11.63 -15.95 -9.05
CA ASN A 198 -10.46 -15.84 -8.20
C ASN A 198 -10.02 -14.38 -8.10
N THR A 199 -9.88 -13.89 -6.87
CA THR A 199 -9.70 -12.46 -6.59
C THR A 199 -8.63 -12.23 -5.53
N VAL A 200 -7.67 -11.37 -5.84
CA VAL A 200 -6.75 -10.78 -4.86
C VAL A 200 -7.31 -9.45 -4.38
N TRP A 201 -7.58 -9.30 -3.09
CA TRP A 201 -8.00 -8.06 -2.46
C TRP A 201 -6.80 -7.41 -1.77
N VAL A 202 -6.51 -6.17 -2.12
CA VAL A 202 -5.38 -5.39 -1.61
C VAL A 202 -5.90 -4.21 -0.79
N LEU A 203 -5.63 -4.24 0.50
CA LEU A 203 -5.96 -3.20 1.47
C LEU A 203 -4.65 -2.65 2.04
N GLU A 204 -3.89 -1.95 1.21
CA GLU A 204 -2.64 -1.31 1.60
C GLU A 204 -2.92 0.08 2.18
N GLY A 205 -2.71 0.24 3.48
CA GLY A 205 -2.71 1.52 4.14
C GLY A 205 -4.09 2.17 4.29
N ILE A 206 -5.16 1.37 4.30
CA ILE A 206 -6.54 1.85 4.30
C ILE A 206 -7.31 1.50 5.58
N LEU A 207 -7.16 0.29 6.12
CA LEU A 207 -8.01 -0.24 7.18
C LEU A 207 -8.04 0.64 8.43
N TYR A 208 -6.88 1.14 8.84
CA TYR A 208 -6.73 1.94 10.05
C TYR A 208 -7.36 3.33 9.94
N TYR A 209 -7.74 3.82 8.75
CA TYR A 209 -8.51 5.06 8.58
C TYR A 209 -10.03 4.88 8.66
N LEU A 210 -10.50 3.63 8.65
CA LEU A 210 -11.91 3.32 8.79
C LEU A 210 -12.31 3.24 10.26
N SER A 211 -13.56 3.56 10.58
CA SER A 211 -14.13 3.22 11.88
C SER A 211 -14.10 1.70 12.08
N HIS A 212 -14.17 1.25 13.34
CA HIS A 212 -14.18 -0.19 13.62
C HIS A 212 -15.31 -0.92 12.91
N SER A 213 -16.52 -0.35 12.85
CA SER A 213 -17.65 -0.96 12.13
C SER A 213 -17.35 -1.15 10.65
N ASN A 214 -16.81 -0.12 10.00
CA ASN A 214 -16.60 -0.11 8.56
C ASN A 214 -15.44 -1.03 8.16
N ALA A 215 -14.34 -1.02 8.93
CA ALA A 215 -13.23 -1.96 8.73
C ALA A 215 -13.69 -3.42 8.86
N MET A 216 -14.49 -3.72 9.89
CA MET A 216 -15.02 -5.07 10.11
C MET A 216 -16.03 -5.48 9.03
N GLU A 217 -16.84 -4.56 8.53
CA GLU A 217 -17.77 -4.80 7.42
C GLU A 217 -17.01 -5.14 6.13
N VAL A 218 -16.00 -4.35 5.76
CA VAL A 218 -15.13 -4.62 4.60
C VAL A 218 -14.47 -6.00 4.73
N LEU A 219 -13.87 -6.31 5.88
CA LEU A 219 -13.21 -7.60 6.09
C LEU A 219 -14.20 -8.78 6.00
N LYS A 220 -15.42 -8.64 6.54
CA LYS A 220 -16.47 -9.66 6.45
C LYS A 220 -16.97 -9.86 5.03
N ILE A 221 -17.15 -8.79 4.26
CA ILE A 221 -17.54 -8.87 2.85
C ILE A 221 -16.50 -9.67 2.06
N ILE A 222 -15.21 -9.38 2.26
CA ILE A 222 -14.13 -10.09 1.57
C ILE A 222 -14.05 -11.55 2.06
N ALA A 223 -14.20 -11.81 3.36
CA ALA A 223 -14.21 -13.17 3.89
C ALA A 223 -15.36 -14.00 3.29
N ASN A 224 -16.56 -13.42 3.16
CA ASN A 224 -17.69 -14.07 2.50
C ASN A 224 -17.39 -14.45 1.04
N ASN A 225 -16.53 -13.71 0.35
CA ASN A 225 -16.12 -14.03 -1.02
C ASN A 225 -15.39 -15.38 -1.15
N CYS A 226 -14.73 -15.82 -0.07
CA CYS A 226 -14.07 -17.13 -0.01
C CYS A 226 -15.05 -18.30 -0.26
N THR A 227 -16.35 -18.09 -0.01
CA THR A 227 -17.38 -19.12 -0.26
C THR A 227 -17.70 -19.31 -1.75
N PHE A 228 -17.36 -18.33 -2.60
CA PHE A 228 -17.71 -18.32 -4.03
C PHE A 228 -16.52 -18.56 -4.96
N ALA A 229 -15.31 -18.16 -4.55
CA ALA A 229 -14.09 -18.35 -5.34
C ALA A 229 -12.83 -18.31 -4.47
N HIS A 230 -11.71 -18.79 -5.02
CA HIS A 230 -10.41 -18.67 -4.37
C HIS A 230 -10.09 -17.19 -4.19
N THR A 231 -10.07 -16.76 -2.93
CA THR A 231 -9.87 -15.38 -2.52
C THR A 231 -8.56 -15.27 -1.76
N VAL A 232 -7.74 -14.27 -2.08
CA VAL A 232 -6.55 -13.90 -1.30
C VAL A 232 -6.73 -12.48 -0.80
N LEU A 233 -6.66 -12.27 0.51
CA LEU A 233 -6.60 -10.97 1.16
C LEU A 233 -5.14 -10.61 1.46
N LEU A 234 -4.69 -9.47 0.96
CA LEU A 234 -3.45 -8.82 1.32
C LEU A 234 -3.80 -7.51 2.03
N ALA A 235 -3.38 -7.33 3.27
CA ALA A 235 -3.74 -6.16 4.06
C ALA A 235 -2.62 -5.78 5.03
N ASP A 236 -2.56 -4.51 5.41
CA ASP A 236 -1.74 -4.08 6.53
C ASP A 236 -2.60 -3.62 7.72
N PHE A 237 -2.12 -3.93 8.93
CA PHE A 237 -2.79 -3.61 10.18
C PHE A 237 -1.85 -2.85 11.10
N MET A 238 -2.39 -1.86 11.79
CA MET A 238 -1.71 -1.19 12.89
C MET A 238 -2.17 -1.78 14.22
N ASN A 239 -1.29 -1.81 15.22
CA ASN A 239 -1.66 -2.15 16.58
C ASN A 239 -2.24 -0.95 17.34
N LYS A 240 -2.74 -1.18 18.56
CA LYS A 240 -3.40 -0.14 19.37
C LYS A 240 -2.51 1.08 19.62
N GLN A 241 -1.23 0.85 19.89
CA GLN A 241 -0.27 1.92 20.20
C GLN A 241 -0.18 2.95 19.07
N SER A 242 -0.23 2.50 17.81
CA SER A 242 -0.20 3.37 16.64
C SER A 242 -1.36 4.37 16.59
N THR A 243 -2.51 4.06 17.20
CA THR A 243 -3.67 4.99 17.22
C THR A 243 -3.54 6.08 18.27
N THR A 244 -2.69 5.88 19.28
CA THR A 244 -2.49 6.81 20.41
C THR A 244 -1.48 7.92 20.13
N MET A 245 -0.82 7.88 18.97
CA MET A 245 0.15 8.91 18.58
C MET A 245 -0.55 10.25 18.37
N SER A 246 0.08 11.34 18.81
CA SER A 246 -0.53 12.70 18.82
C SER A 246 -0.96 13.23 17.44
N SER A 247 -0.42 12.68 16.36
CA SER A 247 -0.77 13.03 14.97
C SER A 247 -1.54 11.93 14.24
N SER A 248 -2.05 10.93 14.95
CA SER A 248 -2.76 9.80 14.37
C SER A 248 -4.22 10.16 14.05
N ASN A 249 -4.62 9.90 12.80
CA ASN A 249 -6.03 9.87 12.39
C ASN A 249 -6.51 8.41 12.21
N PHE A 250 -5.92 7.48 12.97
CA PHE A 250 -6.29 6.07 12.89
C PHE A 250 -7.43 5.76 13.86
N HIS A 251 -8.45 5.08 13.36
CA HIS A 251 -9.68 4.73 14.07
C HIS A 251 -9.84 3.23 14.27
N PHE A 252 -9.15 2.41 13.48
CA PHE A 252 -9.15 0.95 13.58
C PHE A 252 -7.74 0.42 13.84
N TYR A 253 -7.66 -0.65 14.62
CA TYR A 253 -6.43 -1.37 14.94
C TYR A 253 -6.72 -2.84 15.23
N SER A 254 -5.69 -3.66 15.16
CA SER A 254 -5.71 -5.02 15.69
C SER A 254 -4.32 -5.39 16.22
N ASP A 255 -4.25 -5.83 17.47
CA ASP A 255 -3.00 -6.31 18.07
C ASP A 255 -2.67 -7.75 17.60
N TYR A 256 -3.70 -8.50 17.20
CA TYR A 256 -3.63 -9.90 16.80
C TYR A 256 -4.46 -10.17 15.52
N PRO A 257 -4.11 -9.55 14.38
CA PRO A 257 -4.86 -9.72 13.14
C PRO A 257 -4.79 -11.17 12.60
N ASP A 258 -3.76 -11.92 12.97
CA ASP A 258 -3.61 -13.37 12.74
C ASP A 258 -4.67 -14.22 13.46
N GLN A 259 -5.30 -13.70 14.52
CA GLN A 259 -6.44 -14.33 15.20
C GLN A 259 -7.78 -13.75 14.73
N LEU A 260 -7.78 -12.47 14.34
CA LEU A 260 -8.96 -11.80 13.80
C LEU A 260 -9.42 -12.42 12.48
N LEU A 261 -8.51 -12.59 11.51
CA LEU A 261 -8.90 -13.05 10.17
C LEU A 261 -9.51 -14.47 10.17
N PRO A 262 -8.99 -15.47 10.91
CA PRO A 262 -9.66 -16.76 11.03
C PRO A 262 -11.06 -16.67 11.64
N SER A 263 -11.28 -15.74 12.58
CA SER A 263 -12.61 -15.54 13.19
C SER A 263 -13.66 -15.01 12.20
N LEU A 264 -13.22 -14.50 11.05
CA LEU A 264 -14.08 -14.01 9.97
C LEU A 264 -14.29 -15.04 8.86
N GLY A 265 -13.58 -16.18 8.90
CA GLY A 265 -13.72 -17.25 7.90
C GLY A 265 -12.56 -17.38 6.92
N PHE A 266 -11.47 -16.62 7.08
CA PHE A 266 -10.26 -16.84 6.30
C PHE A 266 -9.47 -18.08 6.79
N SER A 267 -8.84 -18.80 5.86
CA SER A 267 -7.83 -19.81 6.10
C SER A 267 -6.41 -19.27 5.82
N ASP A 268 -5.40 -20.09 6.11
CA ASP A 268 -3.98 -19.89 5.72
C ASP A 268 -3.43 -18.49 6.03
N VAL A 269 -3.70 -18.01 7.23
CA VAL A 269 -3.32 -16.67 7.66
C VAL A 269 -1.83 -16.62 8.00
N LYS A 270 -1.10 -15.79 7.26
CA LYS A 270 0.32 -15.51 7.48
C LYS A 270 0.52 -14.04 7.85
N LEU A 271 1.06 -13.83 9.04
CA LEU A 271 1.45 -12.53 9.56
C LEU A 271 2.96 -12.34 9.43
N SER A 272 3.36 -11.19 8.90
CA SER A 272 4.73 -10.69 8.87
C SER A 272 4.81 -9.33 9.58
N GLN A 273 5.97 -9.00 10.11
CA GLN A 273 6.33 -7.67 10.57
C GLN A 273 7.50 -7.13 9.75
N ILE A 274 7.58 -5.81 9.62
CA ILE A 274 8.75 -5.15 9.04
C ILE A 274 10.01 -5.63 9.77
N GLY A 275 10.98 -6.15 9.03
CA GLY A 275 12.20 -6.79 9.56
C GLY A 275 12.19 -8.31 9.56
N ASP A 276 11.04 -8.97 9.33
CA ASP A 276 10.99 -10.42 9.14
C ASP A 276 11.68 -10.85 7.84
N PRO A 277 12.11 -12.13 7.71
CA PRO A 277 12.79 -12.63 6.50
C PRO A 277 12.06 -12.40 5.18
N ASP A 278 10.73 -12.29 5.20
CA ASP A 278 9.93 -12.00 4.01
C ASP A 278 9.42 -10.55 3.93
N ALA A 279 9.83 -9.69 4.87
CA ALA A 279 9.43 -8.30 5.00
C ALA A 279 10.60 -7.40 5.43
N HIS A 280 11.80 -7.63 4.87
CA HIS A 280 12.97 -6.78 5.08
C HIS A 280 13.68 -6.36 3.77
N PHE A 281 13.67 -7.21 2.74
CA PHE A 281 14.23 -6.93 1.40
C PHE A 281 15.69 -6.44 1.35
N GLY A 282 16.49 -6.80 2.37
CA GLY A 282 17.85 -6.28 2.51
C GLY A 282 17.91 -4.77 2.80
N LEU A 283 16.85 -4.19 3.36
CA LEU A 283 16.81 -2.76 3.70
C LEU A 283 17.03 -2.49 5.20
N LEU A 284 17.01 -3.55 6.03
CA LEU A 284 16.99 -3.47 7.48
C LEU A 284 18.11 -4.32 8.08
N HIS A 285 19.32 -3.77 8.12
CA HIS A 285 20.52 -4.49 8.58
C HIS A 285 21.01 -4.09 9.97
N ASP A 286 20.72 -2.86 10.41
CA ASP A 286 21.16 -2.39 11.72
C ASP A 286 20.34 -3.08 12.84
N PRO A 287 20.97 -3.83 13.76
CA PRO A 287 20.24 -4.51 14.83
C PRO A 287 19.57 -3.54 15.81
N LEU A 288 19.99 -2.27 15.85
CA LEU A 288 19.43 -1.23 16.69
C LEU A 288 18.35 -0.40 15.99
N ASN A 289 17.99 -0.70 14.73
CA ASN A 289 16.84 -0.06 14.09
C ASN A 289 15.54 -0.40 14.84
N LEU A 290 14.53 0.48 14.73
CA LEU A 290 13.30 0.35 15.52
C LEU A 290 12.56 -0.95 15.19
N PHE A 291 12.55 -1.38 13.93
CA PHE A 291 11.85 -2.59 13.50
C PHE A 291 12.43 -3.87 14.13
N ASN A 292 13.75 -4.00 14.17
CA ASN A 292 14.44 -5.12 14.80
C ASN A 292 14.21 -5.12 16.32
N LYS A 293 14.28 -3.95 16.96
CA LYS A 293 13.95 -3.80 18.38
C LYS A 293 12.52 -4.25 18.66
N LEU A 294 11.54 -3.75 17.89
CA LEU A 294 10.14 -4.12 18.04
C LEU A 294 9.91 -5.61 17.77
N ARG A 295 10.48 -6.19 16.73
CA ARG A 295 10.32 -7.63 16.40
C ARG A 295 10.77 -8.56 17.54
N ASN A 296 11.77 -8.14 18.31
CA ASN A 296 12.27 -8.91 19.45
C ASN A 296 11.42 -8.76 20.72
N LEU A 297 10.48 -7.82 20.76
CA LEU A 297 9.60 -7.59 21.90
C LEU A 297 8.27 -8.35 21.74
N PRO A 298 7.70 -8.91 22.82
CA PRO A 298 6.34 -9.45 22.80
C PRO A 298 5.31 -8.44 22.29
N ARG A 299 4.32 -8.90 21.52
CA ARG A 299 3.22 -8.05 21.00
C ARG A 299 2.36 -7.44 22.11
N SER A 300 2.34 -8.05 23.29
CA SER A 300 1.63 -7.54 24.47
C SER A 300 2.28 -6.30 25.10
N LEU A 301 3.55 -6.02 24.80
CA LEU A 301 4.23 -4.82 25.30
C LEU A 301 3.76 -3.58 24.55
N GLN A 302 3.26 -2.61 25.32
CA GLN A 302 2.71 -1.36 24.80
C GLN A 302 3.74 -0.24 24.69
N THR A 303 4.77 -0.27 25.53
CA THR A 303 5.86 0.70 25.54
C THR A 303 7.20 -0.01 25.48
N HIS A 304 8.16 0.61 24.82
CA HIS A 304 9.51 0.09 24.71
C HIS A 304 10.22 0.23 26.07
N PRO A 305 10.88 -0.84 26.58
CA PRO A 305 11.44 -0.83 27.93
C PRO A 305 12.59 0.18 28.10
N ASP A 306 13.36 0.43 27.04
CA ASP A 306 14.57 1.27 27.14
C ASP A 306 14.29 2.78 27.12
N ASP A 307 13.27 3.24 26.38
CA ASP A 307 13.02 4.67 26.14
C ASP A 307 11.58 5.11 26.42
N GLY A 308 10.71 4.18 26.81
CA GLY A 308 9.31 4.46 27.15
C GLY A 308 8.43 4.83 25.95
N THR A 309 8.94 4.80 24.72
CA THR A 309 8.15 5.14 23.53
C THR A 309 7.08 4.09 23.25
N PRO A 310 5.92 4.46 22.67
CA PRO A 310 4.90 3.47 22.30
C PRO A 310 5.44 2.45 21.28
N CYS A 311 5.17 1.17 21.51
CA CYS A 311 5.51 0.09 20.59
C CYS A 311 4.55 0.08 19.38
N CYS A 312 4.70 1.04 18.46
CA CYS A 312 3.89 1.13 17.25
C CYS A 312 4.31 0.07 16.23
N ARG A 313 3.37 -0.80 15.81
CA ARG A 313 3.64 -1.92 14.91
C ARG A 313 2.78 -1.82 13.66
N LEU A 314 3.40 -2.14 12.53
CA LEU A 314 2.76 -2.42 11.26
C LEU A 314 2.88 -3.93 10.99
N TYR A 315 1.74 -4.60 10.88
CA TYR A 315 1.64 -5.99 10.48
C TYR A 315 1.27 -6.07 9.01
N LEU A 316 1.94 -6.94 8.27
CA LEU A 316 1.61 -7.27 6.88
C LEU A 316 0.97 -8.66 6.88
N LEU A 317 -0.27 -8.76 6.40
CA LEU A 317 -1.05 -9.99 6.44
C LEU A 317 -1.42 -10.47 5.06
N GLN A 318 -1.20 -11.76 4.86
CA GLN A 318 -1.85 -12.53 3.81
C GLN A 318 -2.81 -13.50 4.49
N ALA A 319 -4.00 -13.62 3.93
CA ALA A 319 -4.97 -14.64 4.29
C ALA A 319 -5.64 -15.12 3.00
N SER A 320 -6.15 -16.33 2.97
CA SER A 320 -6.86 -16.84 1.80
C SER A 320 -8.11 -17.61 2.20
N GLY A 321 -8.87 -18.06 1.22
CA GLY A 321 -9.97 -18.96 1.42
C GLY A 321 -10.47 -19.44 0.06
N GLU A 322 -10.91 -20.68 0.02
CA GLU A 322 -11.44 -21.32 -1.18
C GLU A 322 -12.83 -21.88 -0.89
N PRO A 323 -13.71 -22.00 -1.90
CA PRO A 323 -14.98 -22.66 -1.74
C PRO A 323 -14.73 -24.09 -1.23
N PRO A 324 -15.55 -24.59 -0.29
CA PRO A 324 -15.45 -25.99 0.12
C PRO A 324 -15.55 -26.86 -1.13
N ASN A 325 -14.61 -27.81 -1.30
CA ASN A 325 -14.60 -28.75 -2.41
C ASN A 325 -16.02 -29.27 -2.65
N GLN A 326 -16.63 -28.85 -3.76
CA GLN A 326 -17.84 -29.50 -4.26
C GLN A 326 -17.41 -30.90 -4.66
N SER A 327 -17.44 -31.80 -3.69
CA SER A 327 -17.31 -33.23 -3.92
C SER A 327 -18.42 -33.55 -4.92
N ILE A 328 -18.03 -33.86 -6.16
CA ILE A 328 -18.95 -34.35 -7.19
C ILE A 328 -19.57 -35.62 -6.59
N LEU A 329 -20.82 -35.50 -6.13
CA LEU A 329 -21.65 -36.62 -5.72
C LEU A 329 -22.14 -37.39 -6.95
#